data_AF-A0A2V2X1J1-F1
#
_entry.id   AF-A0A2V2X1J1-F1
#
_cell.length_a   1.000
_cell.length_b   1.000
_cell.length_c   1.000
_cell.angle_alpha   90.00
_cell.angle_beta   90.00
_cell.angle_gamma   90.00
#
_symmetry.space_group_name_H-M   'P 1'
#
loop_
_entity.id
_entity.type
_entity.pdbx_description
1 polymer ?
#
loop_
_entity_poly.entity_id
_entity_poly.type
_entity_poly.pdbx_seq_one_letter_code
_entity_poly.pdbx_strand_id
1 'polypeptide(L)'
;MSGRPETVHGGNGEGPAPTVPQGNGRTRARPESEGDTDQLAATRRRMEEARQPQWTLDSRVEDVLLEATARSTNMKLGDFLWQNLGGRGVVDTNRSVLLREFLKDPTRYIRDAGVLNEIHASSHYKRIGNDLRNKVVFDEDVRKLEENGVNTLIDWLEAAAGVKAGVHGITKVSLDPFLEDVRNSMKMSASNKLEGFYESVYNARWSHLVEVPDGEGTGMEVKKGKPPQPWTYKAVGNTFEKDDGAQQSGAPRLRLMVLTSDKAWPCTWNRKGVESTRDCYVNCEVERVWQIVKGDLTEWSSPDAGDRLYA
;
A
#
# COMPACT_ATOMS: atom_id res chain seq x y z
N MET A 1 -11.43 -65.69 86.61
CA MET A 1 -10.36 -65.36 85.64
C MET A 1 -10.99 -65.17 84.27
N SER A 2 -10.54 -64.11 83.61
CA SER A 2 -10.76 -63.62 82.23
C SER A 2 -11.30 -64.59 81.16
N GLY A 3 -12.23 -64.10 80.35
CA GLY A 3 -12.67 -64.66 79.07
C GLY A 3 -13.53 -63.66 78.27
N ARG A 4 -13.05 -63.27 77.08
CA ARG A 4 -13.67 -62.39 76.08
C ARG A 4 -14.37 -63.27 74.99
N PRO A 5 -15.06 -62.75 73.97
CA PRO A 5 -16.18 -61.77 73.82
C PRO A 5 -17.46 -62.44 73.22
N GLU A 6 -18.59 -61.71 73.10
CA GLU A 6 -19.28 -61.58 71.77
C GLU A 6 -20.45 -60.56 71.74
N THR A 7 -20.45 -59.79 70.64
CA THR A 7 -21.53 -59.18 69.82
C THR A 7 -22.72 -58.35 70.37
N VAL A 8 -22.75 -57.09 69.86
CA VAL A 8 -23.83 -56.45 69.06
C VAL A 8 -24.93 -55.58 69.73
N HIS A 9 -25.02 -54.36 69.17
CA HIS A 9 -26.13 -53.40 69.00
C HIS A 9 -26.59 -52.46 70.14
N GLY A 10 -26.40 -51.15 69.86
CA GLY A 10 -27.50 -50.17 69.83
C GLY A 10 -27.65 -49.23 71.04
N GLY A 11 -27.70 -47.92 70.77
CA GLY A 11 -28.46 -46.96 71.59
C GLY A 11 -27.77 -45.66 72.03
N ASN A 12 -27.97 -44.61 71.24
CA ASN A 12 -28.27 -43.19 71.55
C ASN A 12 -27.87 -42.56 72.91
N GLY A 13 -27.31 -41.34 72.83
CA GLY A 13 -27.17 -40.39 73.96
C GLY A 13 -26.61 -39.01 73.56
N GLU A 14 -27.52 -38.10 73.23
CA GLU A 14 -27.54 -36.62 73.22
C GLU A 14 -26.30 -35.70 73.42
N GLY A 15 -26.16 -34.74 72.46
CA GLY A 15 -26.00 -33.28 72.69
C GLY A 15 -24.62 -32.63 72.49
N PRO A 16 -24.51 -31.30 72.23
CA PRO A 16 -25.15 -30.47 71.19
C PRO A 16 -24.13 -29.73 70.27
N ALA A 17 -24.58 -29.20 69.13
CA ALA A 17 -23.81 -28.35 68.20
C ALA A 17 -23.67 -26.89 68.74
N PRO A 18 -22.75 -26.02 68.26
CA PRO A 18 -22.91 -25.41 66.92
C PRO A 18 -21.63 -24.94 66.17
N THR A 19 -21.86 -24.52 64.92
CA THR A 19 -21.18 -23.43 64.14
C THR A 19 -20.17 -23.81 63.03
N VAL A 20 -20.62 -23.62 61.78
CA VAL A 20 -19.87 -23.41 60.51
C VAL A 20 -19.13 -22.05 60.59
N PRO A 21 -17.91 -21.79 60.05
CA PRO A 21 -17.53 -21.97 58.63
C PRO A 21 -16.03 -22.28 58.33
N GLN A 22 -15.76 -22.78 57.12
CA GLN A 22 -14.90 -22.13 56.09
C GLN A 22 -14.40 -23.16 55.08
N GLY A 23 -14.66 -22.85 53.81
CA GLY A 23 -14.37 -23.71 52.66
C GLY A 23 -12.88 -23.80 52.37
N ASN A 24 -12.40 -25.02 52.17
CA ASN A 24 -11.10 -25.28 51.57
C ASN A 24 -11.21 -25.07 50.04
N GLY A 25 -10.80 -23.89 49.61
CA GLY A 25 -10.56 -23.56 48.20
C GLY A 25 -9.41 -24.40 47.65
N ARG A 26 -9.76 -25.44 46.88
CA ARG A 26 -8.80 -26.13 46.01
C ARG A 26 -8.82 -25.43 44.66
N THR A 27 -7.99 -24.40 44.53
CA THR A 27 -7.77 -23.64 43.30
C THR A 27 -7.25 -24.58 42.20
N ARG A 28 -8.15 -25.02 41.31
CA ARG A 28 -7.78 -25.54 39.99
C ARG A 28 -7.71 -24.33 39.07
N ALA A 29 -6.49 -23.91 38.75
CA ALA A 29 -6.23 -22.84 37.80
C ALA A 29 -6.94 -23.15 36.47
N ARG A 30 -7.89 -22.28 36.13
CA ARG A 30 -8.54 -22.18 34.82
C ARG A 30 -7.50 -21.59 33.85
N PRO A 31 -7.22 -22.18 32.68
CA PRO A 31 -6.49 -21.45 31.66
C PRO A 31 -7.41 -20.33 31.15
N GLU A 32 -7.02 -19.10 31.39
CA GLU A 32 -7.61 -17.90 30.79
C GLU A 32 -7.30 -17.93 29.28
N SER A 33 -8.17 -18.60 28.52
CA SER A 33 -8.19 -18.60 27.07
C SER A 33 -8.88 -17.33 26.55
N GLU A 34 -8.41 -16.16 26.97
CA GLU A 34 -8.85 -14.86 26.41
C GLU A 34 -7.73 -14.15 25.63
N GLY A 35 -6.46 -14.57 25.78
CA GLY A 35 -5.32 -13.95 25.08
C GLY A 35 -5.08 -14.45 23.65
N ASP A 36 -5.44 -15.70 23.32
CA ASP A 36 -5.11 -16.30 22.02
C ASP A 36 -6.02 -15.80 20.88
N THR A 37 -7.30 -15.53 21.17
CA THR A 37 -8.26 -15.04 20.17
C THR A 37 -7.92 -13.62 19.70
N ASP A 38 -7.52 -12.76 20.63
CA ASP A 38 -7.12 -11.38 20.34
C ASP A 38 -5.76 -11.32 19.64
N GLN A 39 -4.81 -12.19 19.99
CA GLN A 39 -3.56 -12.34 19.25
C GLN A 39 -3.77 -12.84 17.83
N LEU A 40 -4.65 -13.82 17.62
CA LEU A 40 -4.94 -14.36 16.29
C LEU A 40 -5.65 -13.32 15.42
N ALA A 41 -6.59 -12.56 16.00
CA ALA A 41 -7.26 -11.44 15.33
C ALA A 41 -6.30 -10.31 14.99
N ALA A 42 -5.39 -9.94 15.89
CA ALA A 42 -4.38 -8.91 15.67
C ALA A 42 -3.30 -9.34 14.66
N THR A 43 -2.91 -10.61 14.68
CA THR A 43 -1.94 -11.19 13.73
C THR A 43 -2.55 -11.29 12.34
N ARG A 44 -3.83 -11.69 12.25
CA ARG A 44 -4.60 -11.67 11.00
C ARG A 44 -4.76 -10.26 10.46
N ARG A 45 -5.10 -9.28 11.31
CA ARG A 45 -5.21 -7.87 10.90
C ARG A 45 -3.89 -7.35 10.32
N ARG A 46 -2.76 -7.65 10.96
CA ARG A 46 -1.41 -7.31 10.44
C ARG A 46 -1.04 -8.05 9.15
N MET A 47 -1.43 -9.31 9.02
CA MET A 47 -1.18 -10.12 7.82
C MET A 47 -2.12 -9.72 6.65
N GLU A 48 -3.32 -9.22 6.97
CA GLU A 48 -4.27 -8.61 6.05
C GLU A 48 -3.79 -7.23 5.59
N GLU A 49 -3.30 -6.37 6.49
CA GLU A 49 -2.67 -5.08 6.16
C GLU A 49 -1.45 -5.28 5.24
N ALA A 50 -0.66 -6.33 5.46
CA ALA A 50 0.49 -6.67 4.62
C ALA A 50 0.13 -7.23 3.22
N ARG A 51 -1.15 -7.51 2.95
CA ARG A 51 -1.64 -8.11 1.68
C ARG A 51 -2.71 -7.30 0.96
N GLN A 52 -3.14 -6.15 1.50
CA GLN A 52 -4.09 -5.28 0.81
C GLN A 52 -3.49 -4.83 -0.55
N PRO A 53 -4.23 -4.95 -1.66
CA PRO A 53 -3.86 -4.28 -2.89
C PRO A 53 -3.66 -2.79 -2.61
N GLN A 54 -2.55 -2.21 -3.06
CA GLN A 54 -2.40 -0.75 -3.05
C GLN A 54 -3.30 -0.17 -4.13
N TRP A 55 -4.51 0.22 -3.72
CA TRP A 55 -5.46 0.87 -4.62
C TRP A 55 -4.95 2.24 -5.05
N THR A 56 -5.26 2.60 -6.28
CA THR A 56 -4.95 3.89 -6.89
C THR A 56 -6.20 4.49 -7.52
N LEU A 57 -6.13 5.75 -7.93
CA LEU A 57 -7.24 6.43 -8.61
C LEU A 57 -7.66 5.71 -9.91
N ASP A 58 -6.74 5.03 -10.59
CA ASP A 58 -7.01 4.27 -11.81
C ASP A 58 -7.58 2.86 -11.56
N SER A 59 -7.74 2.47 -10.29
CA SER A 59 -8.30 1.16 -9.95
C SER A 59 -9.75 1.06 -10.39
N ARG A 60 -10.13 -0.09 -10.96
CA ARG A 60 -11.51 -0.32 -11.43
C ARG A 60 -12.46 -0.40 -10.24
N VAL A 61 -13.64 0.21 -10.38
CA VAL A 61 -14.71 0.16 -9.37
C VAL A 61 -15.15 -1.28 -9.11
N GLU A 62 -15.23 -2.09 -10.16
CA GLU A 62 -15.56 -3.52 -10.07
C GLU A 62 -14.59 -4.28 -9.14
N ASP A 63 -13.28 -4.11 -9.32
CA ASP A 63 -12.26 -4.83 -8.56
C ASP A 63 -12.29 -4.45 -7.07
N VAL A 64 -12.54 -3.18 -6.78
CA VAL A 64 -12.67 -2.67 -5.40
C VAL A 64 -13.89 -3.26 -4.70
N LEU A 65 -15.05 -3.30 -5.38
CA LEU A 65 -16.28 -3.88 -4.85
C LEU A 65 -16.19 -5.40 -4.69
N LEU A 66 -15.46 -6.08 -5.58
CA LEU A 66 -15.14 -7.50 -5.44
C LEU A 66 -14.30 -7.74 -4.19
N GLU A 67 -13.25 -6.95 -3.95
CA GLU A 67 -12.42 -7.09 -2.75
C GLU A 67 -13.22 -6.84 -1.47
N ALA A 68 -14.14 -5.88 -1.47
CA ALA A 68 -15.03 -5.59 -0.34
C ALA A 68 -15.86 -6.81 0.11
N THR A 69 -16.11 -7.79 -0.77
CA THR A 69 -16.87 -9.01 -0.48
C THR A 69 -16.04 -10.30 -0.57
N ALA A 70 -14.82 -10.24 -1.08
CA ALA A 70 -13.98 -11.43 -1.36
C ALA A 70 -13.62 -12.21 -0.09
N ARG A 71 -13.34 -11.50 1.01
CA ARG A 71 -12.83 -12.13 2.26
C ARG A 71 -13.81 -13.10 2.91
N SER A 72 -15.11 -12.86 2.78
CA SER A 72 -16.16 -13.69 3.35
C SER A 72 -16.62 -14.79 2.38
N THR A 73 -16.71 -14.49 1.09
CA THR A 73 -17.25 -15.40 0.07
C THR A 73 -16.26 -16.45 -0.44
N ASN A 74 -14.94 -16.20 -0.36
CA ASN A 74 -13.88 -17.15 -0.73
C ASN A 74 -13.38 -18.01 0.44
N MET A 75 -13.96 -17.87 1.63
CA MET A 75 -13.60 -18.67 2.79
C MET A 75 -13.97 -20.15 2.59
N LYS A 76 -13.12 -21.08 3.06
CA LYS A 76 -13.47 -22.50 3.09
C LYS A 76 -14.40 -22.82 4.26
N LEU A 77 -15.31 -23.75 4.06
CA LEU A 77 -16.24 -24.24 5.06
C LEU A 77 -15.50 -24.82 6.27
N GLY A 78 -14.41 -25.57 6.07
CA GLY A 78 -13.59 -26.08 7.18
C GLY A 78 -13.04 -24.97 8.07
N ASP A 79 -12.52 -23.90 7.45
CA ASP A 79 -12.00 -22.74 8.18
C ASP A 79 -13.13 -22.01 8.94
N PHE A 80 -14.30 -21.89 8.32
CA PHE A 80 -15.49 -21.29 8.95
C PHE A 80 -15.94 -22.08 10.18
N LEU A 81 -16.03 -23.41 10.07
CA LEU A 81 -16.46 -24.30 11.16
C LEU A 81 -15.45 -24.30 12.31
N TRP A 82 -14.15 -24.25 12.01
CA TRP A 82 -13.12 -24.08 13.04
C TRP A 82 -13.29 -22.75 13.79
N GLN A 83 -13.51 -21.65 13.07
CA GLN A 83 -13.62 -20.31 13.67
C GLN A 83 -14.92 -20.10 14.46
N ASN A 84 -16.03 -20.73 14.06
CA ASN A 84 -17.34 -20.45 14.65
C ASN A 84 -17.88 -21.55 15.56
N LEU A 85 -17.50 -22.80 15.31
CA LEU A 85 -18.05 -23.98 16.00
C LEU A 85 -16.98 -24.88 16.60
N GLY A 86 -15.72 -24.42 16.69
CA GLY A 86 -14.62 -25.21 17.24
C GLY A 86 -14.38 -26.51 16.44
N GLY A 87 -14.63 -26.47 15.13
CA GLY A 87 -14.40 -27.59 14.21
C GLY A 87 -15.49 -28.65 14.20
N ARG A 88 -16.58 -28.45 14.95
CA ARG A 88 -17.74 -29.33 14.86
C ARG A 88 -18.29 -29.33 13.42
N GLY A 89 -18.50 -30.53 12.89
CA GLY A 89 -18.98 -30.74 11.52
C GLY A 89 -17.90 -30.73 10.44
N VAL A 90 -16.62 -30.55 10.78
CA VAL A 90 -15.51 -30.66 9.81
C VAL A 90 -15.27 -32.12 9.48
N VAL A 91 -15.34 -32.44 8.18
CA VAL A 91 -14.96 -33.75 7.62
C VAL A 91 -14.11 -33.55 6.35
N ASP A 92 -13.36 -34.56 5.95
CA ASP A 92 -12.45 -34.45 4.80
C ASP A 92 -13.11 -34.01 3.50
N THR A 93 -14.38 -34.38 3.31
CA THR A 93 -15.16 -34.06 2.11
C THR A 93 -15.69 -32.62 2.08
N ASN A 94 -15.80 -31.94 3.23
CA ASN A 94 -16.36 -30.59 3.31
C ASN A 94 -15.34 -29.51 3.68
N ARG A 95 -14.13 -29.89 4.15
CA ARG A 95 -13.09 -28.96 4.61
C ARG A 95 -12.65 -27.94 3.54
N SER A 96 -12.61 -28.35 2.27
CA SER A 96 -12.15 -27.53 1.14
C SER A 96 -13.28 -26.84 0.38
N VAL A 97 -14.53 -27.11 0.73
CA VAL A 97 -15.70 -26.53 0.06
C VAL A 97 -15.74 -25.04 0.34
N LEU A 98 -15.94 -24.23 -0.69
CA LEU A 98 -16.06 -22.78 -0.52
C LEU A 98 -17.43 -22.45 0.06
N LEU A 99 -17.48 -21.46 0.95
CA LEU A 99 -18.69 -21.18 1.71
C LEU A 99 -19.85 -20.74 0.80
N ARG A 100 -19.56 -20.07 -0.31
CA ARG A 100 -20.55 -19.77 -1.37
C ARG A 100 -21.19 -21.01 -2.00
N GLU A 101 -20.46 -22.12 -2.09
CA GLU A 101 -20.98 -23.38 -2.62
C GLU A 101 -21.80 -24.12 -1.56
N PHE A 102 -21.37 -24.04 -0.30
CA PHE A 102 -22.13 -24.54 0.84
C PHE A 102 -23.50 -23.85 0.97
N LEU A 103 -23.55 -22.52 0.80
CA LEU A 103 -24.77 -21.70 0.88
C LEU A 103 -25.87 -22.12 -0.09
N LYS A 104 -25.54 -22.75 -1.22
CA LYS A 104 -26.51 -23.21 -2.22
C LYS A 104 -27.33 -24.41 -1.72
N ASP A 105 -26.67 -25.32 -1.02
CA ASP A 105 -27.30 -26.52 -0.45
C ASP A 105 -26.49 -26.99 0.77
N PRO A 106 -26.75 -26.42 1.96
CA PRO A 106 -26.03 -26.77 3.19
C PRO A 106 -26.18 -28.25 3.57
N THR A 107 -27.34 -28.83 3.29
CA THR A 107 -27.70 -30.20 3.68
C THR A 107 -26.90 -31.26 2.92
N ARG A 108 -26.39 -30.91 1.73
CA ARG A 108 -25.46 -31.75 0.96
C ARG A 108 -24.13 -31.99 1.67
N TYR A 109 -23.66 -31.02 2.47
CA TYR A 109 -22.32 -31.04 3.07
C TYR A 109 -22.33 -31.34 4.57
N ILE A 110 -23.41 -30.99 5.27
CA ILE A 110 -23.59 -31.26 6.70
C ILE A 110 -24.98 -31.88 6.87
N ARG A 111 -25.01 -33.15 7.31
CA ARG A 111 -26.27 -33.87 7.56
C ARG A 111 -26.81 -33.69 8.97
N ASP A 112 -25.95 -33.24 9.88
CA ASP A 112 -26.32 -32.98 11.28
C ASP A 112 -27.18 -31.71 11.35
N ALA A 113 -28.47 -31.90 11.66
CA ALA A 113 -29.43 -30.81 11.75
C ALA A 113 -29.14 -29.85 12.92
N GLY A 114 -28.53 -30.32 14.01
CA GLY A 114 -28.12 -29.47 15.13
C GLY A 114 -27.00 -28.52 14.73
N VAL A 115 -25.97 -29.05 14.07
CA VAL A 115 -24.86 -28.25 13.53
C VAL A 115 -25.36 -27.25 12.48
N LEU A 116 -26.25 -27.64 11.57
CA LEU A 116 -26.84 -26.71 10.60
C LEU A 116 -27.62 -25.57 11.27
N ASN A 117 -28.41 -25.87 12.31
CA ASN A 117 -29.15 -24.84 13.04
C ASN A 117 -28.21 -23.84 13.73
N GLU A 118 -27.12 -24.31 14.34
CA GLU A 118 -26.09 -23.44 14.92
C GLU A 118 -25.40 -22.57 13.86
N ILE A 119 -25.08 -23.14 12.70
CA ILE A 119 -24.50 -22.40 11.56
C ILE A 119 -25.46 -21.30 11.11
N HIS A 120 -26.75 -21.60 10.90
CA HIS A 120 -27.74 -20.61 10.49
C HIS A 120 -27.97 -19.52 11.55
N ALA A 121 -27.82 -19.84 12.82
CA ALA A 121 -27.91 -18.88 13.91
C ALA A 121 -26.68 -17.94 13.98
N SER A 122 -25.52 -18.37 13.47
CA SER A 122 -24.27 -17.60 13.52
C SER A 122 -24.35 -16.27 12.77
N SER A 123 -23.84 -15.22 13.42
CA SER A 123 -23.69 -13.88 12.83
C SER A 123 -22.77 -13.87 11.60
N HIS A 124 -21.72 -14.70 11.60
CA HIS A 124 -20.79 -14.82 10.48
C HIS A 124 -21.50 -15.40 9.25
N TYR A 125 -22.32 -16.45 9.43
CA TYR A 125 -23.07 -17.05 8.32
C TYR A 125 -24.03 -16.02 7.69
N LYS A 126 -24.76 -15.26 8.51
CA LYS A 126 -25.64 -14.17 8.05
C LYS A 126 -24.87 -13.10 7.28
N ARG A 127 -23.69 -12.70 7.78
CA ARG A 127 -22.82 -11.73 7.12
C ARG A 127 -22.40 -12.20 5.72
N ILE A 128 -21.95 -13.45 5.58
CA ILE A 128 -21.55 -14.01 4.29
C ILE A 128 -22.74 -14.05 3.32
N GLY A 129 -23.93 -14.43 3.80
CA GLY A 129 -25.14 -14.38 2.99
C GLY A 129 -25.48 -12.97 2.50
N ASN A 130 -25.28 -11.95 3.33
CA ASN A 130 -25.43 -10.55 2.94
C ASN A 130 -24.38 -10.12 1.92
N ASP A 131 -23.11 -10.50 2.12
CA ASP A 131 -22.03 -10.15 1.19
C ASP A 131 -22.28 -10.74 -0.21
N LEU A 132 -22.82 -11.96 -0.31
CA LEU A 132 -23.21 -12.56 -1.58
C LEU A 132 -24.38 -11.82 -2.24
N ARG A 133 -25.35 -11.35 -1.45
CA ARG A 133 -26.45 -10.52 -1.95
C ARG A 133 -25.93 -9.16 -2.44
N ASN A 134 -25.00 -8.57 -1.71
CA ASN A 134 -24.37 -7.30 -2.09
C ASN A 134 -23.62 -7.44 -3.40
N LYS A 135 -22.97 -8.58 -3.67
CA LYS A 135 -22.32 -8.82 -4.95
C LYS A 135 -23.27 -8.64 -6.14
N VAL A 136 -24.49 -9.17 -6.07
CA VAL A 136 -25.49 -8.98 -7.13
C VAL A 136 -25.87 -7.50 -7.30
N VAL A 137 -25.97 -6.77 -6.18
CA VAL A 137 -26.22 -5.32 -6.19
C VAL A 137 -25.04 -4.56 -6.83
N PHE A 138 -23.81 -4.97 -6.51
CA PHE A 138 -22.60 -4.39 -7.06
C PHE A 138 -22.48 -4.65 -8.55
N ASP A 139 -22.74 -5.87 -9.02
CA ASP A 139 -22.69 -6.21 -10.45
C ASP A 139 -23.67 -5.32 -11.25
N GLU A 140 -24.87 -5.08 -10.73
CA GLU A 140 -25.85 -4.19 -11.37
C GLU A 140 -25.45 -2.71 -11.31
N ASP A 141 -24.92 -2.24 -10.18
CA ASP A 141 -24.45 -0.87 -10.05
C ASP A 141 -23.21 -0.59 -10.90
N VAL A 142 -22.28 -1.54 -10.99
CA VAL A 142 -21.12 -1.47 -11.88
C VAL A 142 -21.59 -1.34 -13.33
N ARG A 143 -22.52 -2.18 -13.78
CA ARG A 143 -23.08 -2.07 -15.15
C ARG A 143 -23.65 -0.68 -15.43
N LYS A 144 -24.42 -0.11 -14.50
CA LYS A 144 -24.95 1.26 -14.63
C LYS A 144 -23.84 2.31 -14.68
N LEU A 145 -22.80 2.14 -13.88
CA LEU A 145 -21.65 3.04 -13.87
C LEU A 145 -20.89 2.98 -15.19
N GLU A 146 -20.62 1.78 -15.72
CA GLU A 146 -19.99 1.56 -17.01
C GLU A 146 -20.80 2.19 -18.16
N GLU A 147 -22.14 2.04 -18.15
CA GLU A 147 -23.05 2.70 -19.11
C GLU A 147 -22.96 4.24 -19.08
N ASN A 148 -22.55 4.83 -17.94
CA ASN A 148 -22.32 6.26 -17.78
C ASN A 148 -20.83 6.66 -17.89
N GLY A 149 -19.97 5.74 -18.34
CA GLY A 149 -18.53 5.99 -18.51
C GLY A 149 -17.72 6.01 -17.21
N VAL A 150 -18.27 5.51 -16.10
CA VAL A 150 -17.62 5.48 -14.79
C VAL A 150 -17.03 4.09 -14.55
N ASN A 151 -15.73 3.94 -14.79
CA ASN A 151 -15.05 2.63 -14.69
C ASN A 151 -14.06 2.56 -13.53
N THR A 152 -13.44 3.68 -13.20
CA THR A 152 -12.36 3.79 -12.21
C THR A 152 -12.76 4.61 -10.98
N LEU A 153 -11.92 4.58 -9.94
CA LEU A 153 -12.13 5.40 -8.75
C LEU A 153 -12.07 6.91 -9.06
N ILE A 154 -11.23 7.35 -10.01
CA ILE A 154 -11.23 8.76 -10.45
C ILE A 154 -12.50 9.13 -11.17
N ASP A 155 -12.98 8.28 -12.09
CA ASP A 155 -14.26 8.52 -12.78
C ASP A 155 -15.40 8.58 -11.76
N TRP A 156 -15.39 7.71 -10.75
CA TRP A 156 -16.37 7.74 -9.67
C TRP A 156 -16.29 9.03 -8.86
N LEU A 157 -15.10 9.54 -8.56
CA LEU A 157 -14.96 10.82 -7.86
C LEU A 157 -15.49 12.00 -8.69
N GLU A 158 -15.24 12.00 -10.00
CA GLU A 158 -15.64 13.06 -10.93
C GLU A 158 -17.10 12.94 -11.41
N ALA A 159 -17.72 11.77 -11.24
CA ALA A 159 -19.06 11.51 -11.72
C ALA A 159 -20.10 12.51 -11.18
N ALA A 160 -21.02 12.90 -12.07
CA ALA A 160 -22.13 13.78 -11.77
C ALA A 160 -23.00 13.21 -10.63
N ALA A 161 -23.58 14.09 -9.81
CA ALA A 161 -24.42 13.70 -8.68
C ALA A 161 -25.61 12.81 -9.09
N GLY A 162 -26.17 13.00 -10.28
CA GLY A 162 -27.24 12.16 -10.83
C GLY A 162 -26.80 10.71 -11.08
N VAL A 163 -25.58 10.50 -11.59
CA VAL A 163 -25.00 9.16 -11.79
C VAL A 163 -24.77 8.49 -10.44
N LYS A 164 -24.16 9.21 -9.49
CA LYS A 164 -23.96 8.71 -8.11
C LYS A 164 -25.28 8.39 -7.42
N ALA A 165 -26.35 9.14 -7.66
CA ALA A 165 -27.67 8.90 -7.08
C ALA A 165 -28.31 7.59 -7.57
N GLY A 166 -28.01 7.15 -8.80
CA GLY A 166 -28.55 5.93 -9.40
C GLY A 166 -27.97 4.61 -8.86
N VAL A 167 -26.90 4.71 -8.08
CA VAL A 167 -26.20 3.58 -7.43
C VAL A 167 -26.74 3.35 -6.02
N HIS A 168 -26.78 2.10 -5.58
CA HIS A 168 -27.26 1.73 -4.25
C HIS A 168 -26.34 2.29 -3.15
N GLY A 169 -26.94 2.62 -2.00
CA GLY A 169 -26.19 3.18 -0.87
C GLY A 169 -25.06 2.27 -0.37
N ILE A 170 -25.24 0.95 -0.45
CA ILE A 170 -24.24 -0.02 -0.03
C ILE A 170 -22.97 0.01 -0.89
N THR A 171 -23.10 0.28 -2.19
CA THR A 171 -21.98 0.43 -3.11
C THR A 171 -21.14 1.66 -2.75
N LYS A 172 -21.80 2.78 -2.43
CA LYS A 172 -21.13 4.02 -1.98
C LYS A 172 -20.33 3.78 -0.70
N VAL A 173 -21.01 3.22 0.31
CA VAL A 173 -20.40 2.88 1.61
C VAL A 173 -19.24 1.90 1.44
N SER A 174 -19.31 1.00 0.46
CA SER A 174 -18.24 0.03 0.20
C SER A 174 -17.03 0.67 -0.48
N LEU A 175 -17.20 1.74 -1.27
CA LEU A 175 -16.10 2.45 -1.92
C LEU A 175 -15.37 3.42 -0.99
N ASP A 176 -16.05 4.00 0.01
CA ASP A 176 -15.50 5.04 0.88
C ASP A 176 -14.18 4.66 1.58
N PRO A 177 -14.02 3.47 2.19
CA PRO A 177 -12.77 3.09 2.85
C PRO A 177 -11.58 3.05 1.89
N PHE A 178 -11.81 2.59 0.66
CA PHE A 178 -10.77 2.50 -0.37
C PHE A 178 -10.40 3.89 -0.89
N LEU A 179 -11.38 4.78 -1.07
CA LEU A 179 -11.13 6.17 -1.43
C LEU A 179 -10.34 6.91 -0.33
N GLU A 180 -10.61 6.61 0.93
CA GLU A 180 -9.85 7.13 2.07
C GLU A 180 -8.41 6.61 2.08
N ASP A 181 -8.20 5.31 1.84
CA ASP A 181 -6.87 4.72 1.72
C ASP A 181 -6.06 5.34 0.57
N VAL A 182 -6.68 5.52 -0.61
CA VAL A 182 -6.05 6.19 -1.75
C VAL A 182 -5.66 7.63 -1.39
N ARG A 183 -6.53 8.38 -0.71
CA ARG A 183 -6.24 9.75 -0.25
C ARG A 183 -5.11 9.80 0.78
N ASN A 184 -5.10 8.88 1.73
CA ASN A 184 -4.04 8.79 2.74
C ASN A 184 -2.69 8.45 2.12
N SER A 185 -2.67 7.54 1.14
CA SER A 185 -1.50 7.21 0.34
C SER A 185 -0.98 8.43 -0.43
N MET A 186 -1.85 9.15 -1.14
CA MET A 186 -1.47 10.39 -1.84
C MET A 186 -0.95 11.46 -0.88
N LYS A 187 -1.57 11.63 0.30
CA LYS A 187 -1.12 12.59 1.31
C LYS A 187 0.29 12.27 1.82
N MET A 188 0.61 10.99 2.02
CA MET A 188 1.96 10.53 2.37
C MET A 188 2.99 10.82 1.26
N SER A 189 2.60 10.73 -0.03
CA SER A 189 3.49 11.11 -1.13
C SER A 189 3.69 12.64 -1.26
N ALA A 190 2.64 13.44 -1.03
CA ALA A 190 2.67 14.89 -1.16
C ALA A 190 3.46 15.58 -0.03
N SER A 191 3.49 14.98 1.17
CA SER A 191 4.29 15.48 2.30
C SER A 191 5.79 15.26 2.15
N ASN A 192 6.25 14.46 1.18
CA ASN A 192 7.68 14.29 0.88
C ASN A 192 8.22 15.42 -0.03
N LYS A 193 7.80 16.68 0.20
CA LYS A 193 8.72 17.79 -0.07
C LYS A 193 9.86 17.63 0.92
N LEU A 194 10.88 16.86 0.54
CA LEU A 194 12.07 16.65 1.35
C LEU A 194 12.80 18.00 1.46
N GLU A 195 12.43 18.79 2.47
CA GLU A 195 13.16 19.98 2.91
C GLU A 195 14.64 19.61 3.01
N GLY A 196 15.51 20.27 2.24
CA GLY A 196 16.93 19.96 2.19
C GLY A 196 17.42 19.00 1.10
N PHE A 197 16.55 18.28 0.38
CA PHE A 197 16.99 17.29 -0.63
C PHE A 197 17.71 17.91 -1.84
N TYR A 198 17.32 19.14 -2.20
CA TYR A 198 17.95 19.92 -3.26
C TYR A 198 19.00 20.91 -2.76
N GLU A 199 19.31 20.94 -1.45
CA GLU A 199 20.35 21.83 -0.93
C GLU A 199 21.73 21.52 -1.50
N SER A 200 22.00 20.25 -1.80
CA SER A 200 23.28 19.84 -2.41
C SER A 200 23.44 20.43 -3.82
N VAL A 201 22.33 20.54 -4.56
CA VAL A 201 22.25 21.15 -5.90
C VAL A 201 22.33 22.67 -5.79
N TYR A 202 21.56 23.27 -4.87
CA TYR A 202 21.47 24.72 -4.72
C TYR A 202 22.77 25.34 -4.20
N ASN A 203 23.48 24.65 -3.31
CA ASN A 203 24.72 25.11 -2.69
C ASN A 203 25.98 24.57 -3.40
N ALA A 204 25.85 23.94 -4.57
CA ALA A 204 27.00 23.42 -5.30
C ALA A 204 27.96 24.54 -5.72
N ARG A 205 29.26 24.30 -5.54
CA ARG A 205 30.31 25.22 -5.97
C ARG A 205 30.63 24.98 -7.45
N TRP A 206 30.82 26.05 -8.19
CA TRP A 206 31.21 25.99 -9.60
C TRP A 206 32.72 26.03 -9.76
N SER A 207 33.23 25.23 -10.71
CA SER A 207 34.56 25.37 -11.29
C SER A 207 34.46 25.09 -12.80
N HIS A 208 35.45 25.52 -13.57
CA HIS A 208 35.47 25.29 -15.00
C HIS A 208 36.90 25.08 -15.52
N LEU A 209 37.03 24.27 -16.56
CA LEU A 209 38.30 23.90 -17.17
C LEU A 209 38.40 24.60 -18.52
N VAL A 210 39.48 25.36 -18.68
CA VAL A 210 39.74 26.20 -19.83
C VAL A 210 41.03 25.76 -20.49
N GLU A 211 40.98 25.59 -21.79
CA GLU A 211 42.14 25.36 -22.64
C GLU A 211 42.82 26.69 -22.92
N VAL A 212 44.10 26.82 -22.57
CA VAL A 212 44.91 28.01 -22.80
C VAL A 212 46.01 27.66 -23.82
N PRO A 213 46.15 28.42 -24.93
CA PRO A 213 47.24 28.19 -25.86
C PRO A 213 48.56 28.63 -25.23
N ASP A 214 49.48 27.69 -25.01
CA ASP A 214 50.85 27.98 -24.59
C ASP A 214 51.80 27.64 -25.74
N GLY A 215 52.89 28.41 -25.88
CA GLY A 215 53.70 28.48 -27.11
C GLY A 215 54.31 27.15 -27.59
N GLU A 216 54.35 26.11 -26.76
CA GLU A 216 54.85 24.76 -27.09
C GLU A 216 53.79 23.65 -26.96
N GLY A 217 52.54 23.97 -26.55
CA GLY A 217 51.48 22.99 -26.38
C GLY A 217 50.21 23.57 -25.77
N THR A 218 49.10 22.85 -25.96
CA THR A 218 47.81 23.23 -25.38
C THR A 218 47.76 22.89 -23.89
N GLY A 219 47.78 23.90 -23.02
CA GLY A 219 47.63 23.75 -21.58
C GLY A 219 46.16 23.73 -21.14
N MET A 220 45.86 23.01 -20.05
CA MET A 220 44.54 23.01 -19.41
C MET A 220 44.62 23.68 -18.04
N GLU A 221 43.80 24.71 -17.82
CA GLU A 221 43.73 25.47 -16.57
C GLU A 221 42.37 25.27 -15.90
N VAL A 222 42.36 24.98 -14.59
CA VAL A 222 41.12 24.90 -13.80
C VAL A 222 40.89 26.22 -13.08
N LYS A 223 39.75 26.85 -13.36
CA LYS A 223 39.32 28.12 -12.75
C LYS A 223 38.15 27.88 -11.81
N LYS A 224 38.22 28.50 -10.63
CA LYS A 224 37.12 28.48 -9.66
C LYS A 224 36.03 29.45 -10.09
N GLY A 225 34.77 29.08 -9.85
CA GLY A 225 33.60 29.87 -10.18
C GLY A 225 32.94 29.46 -11.50
N LYS A 226 31.79 30.08 -11.78
CA LYS A 226 31.04 29.87 -13.01
C LYS A 226 31.82 30.48 -14.19
N PRO A 227 31.87 29.82 -15.36
CA PRO A 227 32.56 30.40 -16.51
C PRO A 227 31.92 31.73 -16.92
N PRO A 228 32.72 32.74 -17.31
CA PRO A 228 32.22 34.06 -17.68
C PRO A 228 31.41 34.05 -18.98
N GLN A 229 31.66 33.09 -19.87
CA GLN A 229 30.84 32.85 -21.07
C GLN A 229 30.55 31.34 -21.17
N PRO A 230 29.27 30.92 -21.22
CA PRO A 230 28.89 29.53 -21.50
C PRO A 230 29.15 29.19 -22.97
N TRP A 231 28.98 27.92 -23.36
CA TRP A 231 29.08 27.54 -24.76
C TRP A 231 27.98 28.22 -25.60
N THR A 232 28.37 28.67 -26.78
CA THR A 232 27.45 29.24 -27.77
C THR A 232 26.95 28.16 -28.70
N TYR A 233 25.65 28.17 -28.98
CA TYR A 233 25.02 27.23 -29.89
C TYR A 233 24.27 27.98 -30.99
N LYS A 234 24.30 27.44 -32.21
CA LYS A 234 23.48 27.88 -33.33
C LYS A 234 22.28 26.95 -33.47
N ALA A 235 21.11 27.52 -33.75
CA ALA A 235 19.92 26.74 -34.05
C ALA A 235 20.02 26.19 -35.49
N VAL A 236 19.87 24.86 -35.62
CA VAL A 236 19.83 24.14 -36.89
C VAL A 236 18.58 23.25 -36.86
N GLY A 237 17.48 23.73 -37.46
CA GLY A 237 16.17 23.08 -37.36
C GLY A 237 15.67 23.01 -35.90
N ASN A 238 15.24 21.82 -35.46
CA ASN A 238 14.84 21.54 -34.07
C ASN A 238 16.02 21.14 -33.16
N THR A 239 17.26 21.31 -33.63
CA THR A 239 18.46 20.92 -32.88
C THR A 239 19.39 22.11 -32.72
N PHE A 240 20.20 22.08 -31.66
CA PHE A 240 21.30 23.01 -31.47
C PHE A 240 22.61 22.35 -31.92
N GLU A 241 23.44 23.09 -32.65
CA GLU A 241 24.83 22.74 -32.95
C GLU A 241 25.77 23.70 -32.24
N LYS A 242 26.96 23.21 -31.88
CA LYS A 242 27.97 24.03 -31.21
C LYS A 242 28.51 25.09 -32.18
N ASP A 243 28.47 26.36 -31.79
CA ASP A 243 28.90 27.47 -32.64
C ASP A 243 30.43 27.68 -32.55
N ASP A 244 31.17 26.83 -33.26
CA ASP A 244 32.63 26.81 -33.25
C ASP A 244 33.28 27.46 -34.49
N GLY A 245 32.47 27.95 -35.43
CA GLY A 245 32.90 28.29 -36.79
C GLY A 245 33.87 29.49 -36.93
N ALA A 246 34.16 30.22 -35.86
CA ALA A 246 35.01 31.43 -35.91
C ALA A 246 35.77 31.74 -34.61
N GLN A 247 36.11 30.74 -33.78
CA GLN A 247 36.90 31.03 -32.57
C GLN A 247 38.35 31.36 -32.94
N GLN A 248 38.78 32.60 -32.68
CA GLN A 248 40.14 33.07 -32.89
C GLN A 248 41.15 32.12 -32.22
N SER A 249 42.14 31.68 -32.99
CA SER A 249 43.31 30.97 -32.49
C SER A 249 44.03 31.86 -31.47
N GLY A 250 43.93 31.53 -30.18
CA GLY A 250 44.53 32.34 -29.10
C GLY A 250 43.61 32.58 -27.90
N ALA A 251 42.29 32.46 -28.05
CA ALA A 251 41.36 32.70 -26.94
C ALA A 251 41.22 31.47 -26.03
N PRO A 252 41.17 31.64 -24.69
CA PRO A 252 40.92 30.53 -23.77
C PRO A 252 39.57 29.86 -24.03
N ARG A 253 39.54 28.53 -24.22
CA ARG A 253 38.33 27.78 -24.61
C ARG A 253 37.77 26.98 -23.45
N LEU A 254 36.49 27.18 -23.13
CA LEU A 254 35.80 26.37 -22.13
C LEU A 254 35.66 24.92 -22.63
N ARG A 255 36.17 23.97 -21.84
CA ARG A 255 36.12 22.52 -22.15
C ARG A 255 35.22 21.74 -21.21
N LEU A 256 35.10 22.14 -19.95
CA LEU A 256 34.29 21.45 -18.96
C LEU A 256 33.80 22.40 -17.87
N MET A 257 32.56 22.24 -17.42
CA MET A 257 32.08 22.80 -16.16
C MET A 257 32.01 21.69 -15.11
N VAL A 258 32.33 22.03 -13.87
CA VAL A 258 32.29 21.11 -12.73
C VAL A 258 31.43 21.73 -11.64
N LEU A 259 30.40 21.00 -11.20
CA LEU A 259 29.66 21.33 -10.00
C LEU A 259 30.10 20.40 -8.88
N THR A 260 30.59 20.97 -7.79
CA THR A 260 31.07 20.22 -6.62
C THR A 260 30.13 20.44 -5.44
N SER A 261 29.61 19.36 -4.86
CA SER A 261 28.78 19.40 -3.66
C SER A 261 29.39 18.63 -2.50
N ASP A 262 29.54 19.28 -1.35
CA ASP A 262 30.05 18.65 -0.13
C ASP A 262 29.08 17.58 0.42
N LYS A 263 27.78 17.69 0.05
CA LYS A 263 26.70 16.76 0.41
C LYS A 263 26.46 15.64 -0.63
N ALA A 264 27.28 15.60 -1.69
CA ALA A 264 27.14 14.74 -2.87
C ALA A 264 25.81 14.92 -3.64
N TRP A 265 25.66 14.25 -4.78
CA TRP A 265 24.53 14.49 -5.68
C TRP A 265 23.30 13.64 -5.32
N PRO A 266 22.07 14.21 -5.36
CA PRO A 266 20.83 13.47 -5.04
C PRO A 266 20.59 12.25 -5.92
N CYS A 267 21.17 12.25 -7.13
CA CYS A 267 21.06 11.20 -8.13
C CYS A 267 22.40 10.48 -8.28
N THR A 268 22.80 9.66 -7.29
CA THR A 268 23.79 8.62 -7.60
C THR A 268 23.09 7.55 -8.42
N TRP A 269 23.38 7.51 -9.72
CA TRP A 269 22.91 6.45 -10.61
C TRP A 269 23.18 5.10 -9.94
N ASN A 270 22.13 4.31 -9.69
CA ASN A 270 22.10 3.10 -8.87
C ASN A 270 23.16 2.04 -9.25
N ARG A 271 24.42 2.28 -8.89
CA ARG A 271 25.49 1.29 -8.90
C ARG A 271 25.79 1.01 -7.43
N LYS A 272 25.24 -0.09 -6.93
CA LYS A 272 25.57 -0.62 -5.59
C LYS A 272 27.08 -0.56 -5.38
N GLY A 273 27.53 0.22 -4.39
CA GLY A 273 28.93 0.27 -3.97
C GLY A 273 29.78 1.40 -4.55
N VAL A 274 29.23 2.38 -5.27
CA VAL A 274 29.98 3.57 -5.67
C VAL A 274 29.77 4.68 -4.65
N GLU A 275 30.84 5.08 -3.98
CA GLU A 275 30.85 6.27 -3.11
C GLU A 275 30.32 7.46 -3.91
N SER A 276 29.36 8.16 -3.32
CA SER A 276 28.65 9.28 -3.95
C SER A 276 29.66 10.30 -4.46
N THR A 277 29.84 10.37 -5.79
CA THR A 277 30.79 11.30 -6.41
C THR A 277 30.36 12.72 -6.07
N ARG A 278 31.25 13.50 -5.47
CA ARG A 278 30.97 14.89 -5.07
C ARG A 278 30.97 15.86 -6.25
N ASP A 279 31.59 15.46 -7.35
CA ASP A 279 31.72 16.27 -8.57
C ASP A 279 30.77 15.78 -9.67
N CYS A 280 30.12 16.72 -10.33
CA CYS A 280 29.30 16.52 -11.52
C CYS A 280 29.93 17.28 -12.68
N TYR A 281 30.22 16.58 -13.78
CA TYR A 281 30.92 17.09 -14.94
C TYR A 281 29.94 17.38 -16.07
N VAL A 282 29.92 18.63 -16.54
CA VAL A 282 29.04 19.09 -17.62
C VAL A 282 29.92 19.55 -18.78
N ASN A 283 29.82 18.85 -19.90
CA ASN A 283 30.46 19.25 -21.16
C ASN A 283 29.44 19.98 -22.07
N CYS A 284 29.91 20.44 -23.23
CA CYS A 284 29.06 21.15 -24.19
C CYS A 284 27.86 20.31 -24.66
N GLU A 285 27.99 18.99 -24.84
CA GLU A 285 26.87 18.15 -25.27
C GLU A 285 25.78 18.03 -24.20
N VAL A 286 26.16 17.87 -22.94
CA VAL A 286 25.22 17.80 -21.81
C VAL A 286 24.46 19.13 -21.67
N GLU A 287 25.17 20.26 -21.77
CA GLU A 287 24.50 21.56 -21.71
C GLU A 287 23.60 21.80 -22.93
N ARG A 288 24.02 21.38 -24.13
CA ARG A 288 23.23 21.47 -25.36
C ARG A 288 21.90 20.72 -25.25
N VAL A 289 21.94 19.47 -24.78
CA VAL A 289 20.73 18.65 -24.54
C VAL A 289 19.85 19.30 -23.49
N TRP A 290 20.45 19.85 -22.42
CA TRP A 290 19.70 20.58 -21.41
C TRP A 290 18.97 21.81 -21.97
N GLN A 291 19.55 22.56 -22.92
CA GLN A 291 18.84 23.67 -23.56
C GLN A 291 17.60 23.22 -24.35
N ILE A 292 17.63 22.04 -24.97
CA ILE A 292 16.47 21.46 -25.67
C ILE A 292 15.37 21.13 -24.66
N VAL A 293 15.69 20.31 -23.65
CA VAL A 293 14.74 19.90 -22.60
C VAL A 293 14.16 21.11 -21.88
N LYS A 294 14.98 22.12 -21.63
CA LYS A 294 14.53 23.37 -21.01
C LYS A 294 13.55 24.12 -21.91
N GLY A 295 13.78 24.17 -23.23
CA GLY A 295 12.85 24.73 -24.21
C GLY A 295 11.48 24.05 -24.14
N ASP A 296 11.47 22.72 -24.26
CA ASP A 296 10.24 21.91 -24.20
C ASP A 296 9.49 22.12 -22.87
N LEU A 297 10.22 22.17 -21.76
CA LEU A 297 9.64 22.38 -20.43
C LEU A 297 9.04 23.79 -20.28
N THR A 298 9.67 24.81 -20.87
CA THR A 298 9.12 26.17 -20.88
C THR A 298 7.88 26.29 -21.75
N GLU A 299 7.82 25.59 -22.88
CA GLU A 299 6.63 25.50 -23.73
C GLU A 299 5.48 24.81 -22.99
N TRP A 300 5.76 23.66 -22.37
CA TRP A 300 4.79 22.91 -21.56
C TRP A 300 4.20 23.74 -20.41
N SER A 301 5.04 24.56 -19.76
CA SER A 301 4.63 25.35 -18.59
C SER A 301 3.96 26.68 -18.96
N SER A 302 3.82 26.97 -20.26
CA SER A 302 3.17 28.18 -20.72
C SER A 302 1.64 27.99 -20.77
N PRO A 303 0.85 28.98 -20.34
CA PRO A 303 -0.61 28.88 -20.30
C PRO A 303 -1.30 28.69 -21.67
N ASP A 304 -0.55 28.85 -22.78
CA ASP A 304 -1.05 28.70 -24.16
C ASP A 304 -0.84 27.28 -24.75
N ALA A 305 -0.38 26.30 -23.94
CA ALA A 305 -0.07 24.94 -24.40
C ALA A 305 -1.29 24.12 -24.89
N GLY A 306 -2.51 24.65 -24.78
CA GLY A 306 -3.75 23.96 -25.18
C GLY A 306 -4.02 23.86 -26.68
N ASP A 307 -3.41 24.72 -27.51
CA ASP A 307 -3.86 24.90 -28.90
C ASP A 307 -2.96 24.28 -29.99
N ARG A 308 -1.94 23.48 -29.63
CA ARG A 308 -0.97 22.95 -30.63
C ARG A 308 -0.77 21.44 -30.68
N LEU A 309 -1.61 20.65 -30.01
CA LEU A 309 -1.59 19.18 -30.15
C LEU A 309 -2.55 18.63 -31.22
N TYR A 310 -3.19 19.49 -32.02
CA TYR A 310 -3.95 19.10 -33.21
C TYR A 310 -3.68 20.05 -34.39
N ALA A 311 -2.50 19.92 -35.00
CA ALA A 311 -2.24 20.40 -36.35
C ALA A 311 -1.26 19.45 -37.05
#